data_AF-A0A7K9EV25-F1
#
_entry.id   AF-A0A7K9EV25-F1
#
_cell.length_a   1.000
_cell.length_b   1.000
_cell.length_c   1.000
_cell.angle_alpha   90.00
_cell.angle_beta   90.00
_cell.angle_gamma   90.00
#
_symmetry.space_group_name_H-M   'P 1'
#
loop_
_entity.id
_entity.type
_entity.pdbx_description
1 polymer ?
#
loop_
_entity_poly.entity_id
_entity_poly.type
_entity_poly.pdbx_seq_one_letter_code
_entity_poly.pdbx_strand_id
1 'polypeptide(L)'
;TCEVLQAVSEDEKIYYVTSPSMAGHKPSDFVLLVSQRQPCKPSEPYVVAVKSVTLMSVPPSSEYCRGEIHCAGFQIYSDSSSSCTVCYFNQVTAGVMPYLAANLTGSSKSIEDTALECVRFLE
;
A
#
# COMPACT_ATOMS: atom_id res chain seq x y z
N THR A 1 -9.85 7.65 -0.62
CA THR A 1 -9.49 8.46 0.56
C THR A 1 -8.58 7.64 1.47
N CYS A 2 -7.91 8.28 2.43
CA CYS A 2 -7.06 7.61 3.41
C CYS A 2 -7.25 8.29 4.77
N GLU A 3 -7.83 7.58 5.74
CA GLU A 3 -8.24 8.12 7.03
C GLU A 3 -7.64 7.28 8.16
N VAL A 4 -7.10 7.93 9.20
CA VAL A 4 -6.58 7.24 10.39
C VAL A 4 -7.77 6.88 11.28
N LEU A 5 -7.98 5.59 11.53
CA LEU A 5 -9.00 5.08 12.46
C LEU A 5 -8.47 5.04 13.90
N GLN A 6 -7.23 4.58 14.08
CA GLN A 6 -6.64 4.36 15.39
C GLN A 6 -5.11 4.46 15.33
N ALA A 7 -4.51 5.12 16.31
CA ALA A 7 -3.09 4.95 16.63
C ALA A 7 -2.94 3.81 17.64
N VAL A 8 -2.34 2.70 17.23
CA VAL A 8 -2.10 1.53 18.08
C VAL A 8 -0.86 1.75 18.94
N SER A 9 0.17 2.34 18.33
CA SER A 9 1.40 2.80 18.99
C SER A 9 1.96 4.02 18.24
N GLU A 10 3.14 4.49 18.63
CA GLU A 10 3.86 5.54 17.88
C GLU A 10 4.13 5.13 16.43
N ASP A 11 4.53 3.87 16.24
CA ASP A 11 4.95 3.31 14.96
C ASP A 11 3.82 2.57 14.20
N GLU A 12 2.65 2.39 14.82
CA GLU A 12 1.57 1.57 14.27
C GLU A 12 0.23 2.29 14.27
N LYS A 13 -0.39 2.34 13.09
CA LYS A 13 -1.69 2.99 12.88
C LYS A 13 -2.59 2.10 12.04
N ILE A 14 -3.88 2.14 12.32
CA ILE A 14 -4.91 1.51 11.49
C ILE A 14 -5.58 2.58 10.66
N TYR A 15 -5.68 2.34 9.36
CA TYR A 15 -6.26 3.22 8.37
C TYR A 15 -7.50 2.60 7.74
N TYR A 16 -8.46 3.46 7.38
CA TYR A 16 -9.49 3.17 6.41
C TYR A 16 -9.11 3.80 5.08
N VAL A 17 -9.03 2.99 4.03
CA VAL A 17 -8.63 3.43 2.70
C VAL A 17 -9.71 3.08 1.70
N THR A 18 -10.10 4.03 0.86
CA THR A 18 -11.01 3.78 -0.28
C THR A 18 -10.28 4.01 -1.59
N SER A 19 -10.49 3.11 -2.54
CA SER A 19 -9.93 3.14 -3.89
C SER A 19 -11.06 3.22 -4.92
N PRO A 20 -10.95 4.07 -5.95
CA PRO A 20 -11.96 4.15 -7.00
C PRO A 20 -12.13 2.81 -7.73
N SER A 21 -13.30 2.65 -8.34
CA SER A 21 -13.60 1.48 -9.17
C SER A 21 -12.62 1.36 -10.33
N MET A 22 -12.10 0.15 -10.54
CA MET A 22 -11.48 -0.22 -11.80
C MET A 22 -12.53 -0.84 -12.73
N ALA A 23 -12.64 -0.34 -13.97
CA ALA A 23 -13.35 -0.99 -15.07
C ALA A 23 -14.79 -1.50 -14.77
N GLY A 24 -15.63 -0.68 -14.14
CA GLY A 24 -17.06 -0.98 -13.93
C GLY A 24 -17.38 -1.87 -12.73
N HIS A 25 -16.39 -2.14 -11.87
CA HIS A 25 -16.61 -2.81 -10.59
C HIS A 25 -17.09 -1.81 -9.51
N LYS A 26 -17.46 -2.31 -8.33
CA LYS A 26 -17.67 -1.42 -7.18
C LYS A 26 -16.32 -0.83 -6.74
N PRO A 27 -16.29 0.39 -6.18
CA PRO A 27 -15.10 0.90 -5.51
C PRO A 27 -14.68 -0.07 -4.38
N SER A 28 -13.39 -0.07 -4.04
CA SER A 28 -12.87 -0.94 -2.99
C SER A 28 -12.60 -0.16 -1.71
N ASP A 29 -12.79 -0.79 -0.56
CA ASP A 29 -12.36 -0.28 0.73
C ASP A 29 -11.42 -1.27 1.44
N PHE A 30 -10.58 -0.75 2.31
CA PHE A 30 -9.60 -1.52 3.06
C PHE A 30 -9.50 -1.00 4.49
N VAL A 31 -9.33 -1.92 5.44
CA VAL A 31 -8.92 -1.60 6.81
C VAL A 31 -7.49 -2.12 6.97
N LEU A 32 -6.52 -1.22 7.06
CA LEU A 32 -5.10 -1.53 6.95
C LEU A 32 -4.35 -1.19 8.23
N LEU A 33 -3.65 -2.16 8.81
CA LEU A 33 -2.58 -1.89 9.78
C LEU A 33 -1.32 -1.50 9.01
N VAL A 34 -0.79 -0.33 9.33
CA VAL A 34 0.48 0.18 8.82
C VAL A 34 1.45 0.26 9.97
N SER A 35 2.62 -0.35 9.80
CA SER A 35 3.64 -0.53 10.82
C SER A 35 4.99 -0.04 10.29
N GLN A 36 5.56 0.96 10.95
CA GLN A 36 6.81 1.61 10.57
C GLN A 36 7.97 1.08 11.42
N ARG A 37 9.11 0.77 10.81
CA ARG A 37 10.26 0.19 11.52
C ARG A 37 11.55 0.82 11.04
N GLN A 38 12.32 1.32 12.01
CA GLN A 38 13.67 1.79 11.78
C GLN A 38 14.63 0.63 11.47
N PRO A 39 15.68 0.86 10.65
CA PRO A 39 16.75 -0.11 10.47
C PRO A 39 17.40 -0.46 11.82
N CYS A 40 17.67 -1.75 12.08
CA CYS A 40 18.47 -2.13 13.24
C CYS A 40 19.97 -1.99 12.94
N LYS A 41 20.35 -1.99 11.66
CA LYS A 41 21.72 -1.81 11.16
C LYS A 41 21.75 -0.88 9.95
N PRO A 42 22.88 -0.20 9.66
CA PRO A 42 22.98 0.71 8.51
C PRO A 42 22.66 0.09 7.14
N SER A 43 22.87 -1.22 6.98
CA SER A 43 22.59 -1.94 5.73
C SER A 43 21.13 -2.40 5.59
N GLU A 44 20.31 -2.26 6.63
CA GLU A 44 18.91 -2.67 6.62
C GLU A 44 18.02 -1.50 6.18
N PRO A 45 16.88 -1.78 5.51
CA PRO A 45 15.99 -0.72 5.07
C PRO A 45 15.14 -0.20 6.23
N TYR A 46 14.67 1.04 6.08
CA TYR A 46 13.47 1.48 6.78
C TYR A 46 12.27 0.76 6.17
N VAL A 47 11.40 0.20 7.00
CA VAL A 47 10.28 -0.64 6.55
C VAL A 47 8.95 0.01 6.89
N VAL A 48 8.06 0.11 5.90
CA VAL A 48 6.65 0.42 6.09
C VAL A 48 5.86 -0.82 5.72
N ALA A 49 5.49 -1.64 6.69
CA ALA A 49 4.73 -2.86 6.46
C ALA A 49 3.22 -2.58 6.53
N VAL A 50 2.47 -3.17 5.60
CA VAL A 50 1.02 -2.99 5.45
C VAL A 50 0.35 -4.35 5.36
N LYS A 51 -0.71 -4.54 6.15
CA LYS A 51 -1.60 -5.69 6.03
C LYS A 51 -3.04 -5.31 6.35
N SER A 52 -3.99 -6.05 5.80
CA SER A 52 -5.39 -5.93 6.18
C SER A 52 -5.64 -6.49 7.58
N VAL A 53 -6.51 -5.82 8.32
CA VAL A 53 -7.01 -6.25 9.63
C VAL A 53 -8.52 -6.10 9.70
N THR A 54 -9.17 -6.91 10.53
CA THR A 54 -10.60 -6.80 10.78
C THR A 54 -10.84 -5.99 12.06
N LEU A 55 -11.69 -4.98 11.97
CA LEU A 55 -12.17 -4.21 13.13
C LEU A 55 -13.68 -4.30 13.21
N MET A 56 -14.21 -4.71 14.37
CA MET A 56 -15.66 -4.82 14.58
C MET A 56 -16.39 -3.48 14.47
N SER A 57 -15.70 -2.37 14.75
CA SER A 57 -16.23 -1.01 14.60
C SER A 57 -16.33 -0.55 13.14
N VAL A 58 -15.70 -1.27 12.19
CA VAL A 58 -15.68 -0.93 10.76
C VAL A 58 -16.00 -2.17 9.91
N PRO A 59 -17.26 -2.66 9.99
CA PRO A 59 -17.70 -3.82 9.20
C PRO A 59 -17.70 -3.49 7.69
N PRO A 60 -17.72 -4.51 6.81
CA PRO A 60 -17.93 -4.31 5.37
C PRO A 60 -19.24 -3.56 5.07
N SER A 61 -19.18 -2.59 4.16
CA SER A 61 -20.34 -1.85 3.64
C SER A 61 -20.81 -2.44 2.31
N SER A 62 -22.10 -2.32 1.98
CA SER A 62 -22.62 -2.70 0.65
C SER A 62 -22.15 -1.78 -0.48
N GLU A 63 -21.66 -0.58 -0.15
CA GLU A 63 -21.17 0.43 -1.09
C GLU A 63 -19.82 0.06 -1.70
N TYR A 64 -19.02 -0.74 -0.98
CA TYR A 64 -17.64 -1.08 -1.36
C TYR A 64 -17.44 -2.59 -1.46
N CYS A 65 -16.47 -3.00 -2.28
CA CYS A 65 -15.87 -4.32 -2.19
C CYS A 65 -14.72 -4.28 -1.17
N ARG A 66 -14.89 -4.96 -0.02
CA ARG A 66 -13.81 -5.09 0.97
C ARG A 66 -12.64 -5.86 0.39
N GLY A 67 -11.54 -5.14 0.15
CA GLY A 67 -10.29 -5.72 -0.31
C GLY A 67 -9.43 -6.22 0.84
N GLU A 68 -8.57 -7.19 0.54
CA GLU A 68 -7.60 -7.74 1.48
C GLU A 68 -6.19 -7.71 0.91
N ILE A 69 -5.25 -7.27 1.75
CA ILE A 69 -3.81 -7.25 1.49
C ILE A 69 -3.16 -8.11 2.57
N HIS A 70 -2.60 -9.25 2.19
CA HIS A 70 -1.93 -10.13 3.16
C HIS A 70 -0.59 -9.55 3.61
N CYS A 71 0.19 -9.05 2.66
CA CYS A 71 1.50 -8.44 2.91
C CYS A 71 1.79 -7.45 1.79
N ALA A 72 1.99 -6.19 2.13
CA ALA A 72 2.50 -5.18 1.21
C ALA A 72 3.34 -4.17 1.99
N GLY A 73 3.97 -3.24 1.29
CA GLY A 73 4.70 -2.17 1.95
C GLY A 73 5.86 -1.63 1.17
N PHE A 74 6.65 -0.82 1.86
CA PHE A 74 7.86 -0.21 1.33
C PHE A 74 9.08 -0.70 2.11
N GLN A 75 10.19 -0.89 1.38
CA GLN A 75 11.53 -0.91 1.93
C GLN A 75 12.29 0.27 1.34
N ILE A 76 12.90 1.08 2.21
CA ILE A 76 13.62 2.28 1.82
C ILE A 76 15.07 2.15 2.27
N TYR A 77 15.98 2.08 1.31
CA TYR A 77 17.42 1.98 1.54
C TYR A 77 18.06 3.36 1.37
N SER A 78 18.86 3.78 2.35
CA SER A 78 19.64 5.02 2.24
C SER A 78 20.90 4.73 1.43
N ASP A 79 21.04 5.35 0.26
CA ASP A 79 22.23 5.19 -0.58
C ASP A 79 23.28 6.28 -0.29
N SER A 80 22.80 7.48 0.05
CA SER A 80 23.63 8.61 0.52
C SER A 80 22.81 9.55 1.42
N SER A 81 23.35 10.73 1.76
CA SER A 81 22.62 11.74 2.55
C SER A 81 21.47 12.40 1.79
N SER A 82 21.41 12.29 0.46
CA SER A 82 20.39 12.91 -0.38
C SER A 82 19.80 11.96 -1.43
N SER A 83 20.03 10.66 -1.31
CA SER A 83 19.50 9.67 -2.24
C SER A 83 19.09 8.39 -1.52
N CYS A 84 18.00 7.78 -1.99
CA CYS A 84 17.51 6.52 -1.47
C CYS A 84 16.94 5.66 -2.60
N THR A 85 16.92 4.36 -2.34
CA THR A 85 16.23 3.38 -3.17
C THR A 85 14.93 3.00 -2.48
N VAL A 86 13.81 3.23 -3.15
CA VAL A 86 12.46 2.90 -2.65
C VAL A 86 11.94 1.67 -3.38
N CYS A 87 11.68 0.60 -2.64
CA CYS A 87 11.10 -0.64 -3.16
C CYS A 87 9.69 -0.83 -2.62
N TYR A 88 8.69 -0.98 -3.50
CA TYR A 88 7.34 -1.37 -3.13
C TYR A 88 7.13 -2.87 -3.33
N PHE A 89 6.54 -3.52 -2.34
CA PHE A 89 6.18 -4.93 -2.37
C PHE A 89 4.68 -5.09 -2.17
N ASN A 90 4.08 -6.02 -2.91
CA ASN A 90 2.70 -6.44 -2.70
C ASN A 90 2.60 -7.94 -2.97
N GLN A 91 2.22 -8.70 -1.96
CA GLN A 91 1.83 -10.09 -2.09
C GLN A 91 0.43 -10.14 -2.70
N VAL A 92 0.43 -10.36 -4.00
CA VAL A 92 -0.73 -10.30 -4.87
C VAL A 92 -1.77 -11.37 -4.53
N THR A 93 -3.04 -10.97 -4.53
CA THR A 93 -4.20 -11.86 -4.52
C THR A 93 -4.83 -11.94 -5.91
N ALA A 94 -5.62 -12.99 -6.16
CA ALA A 94 -6.25 -13.22 -7.47
C ALA A 94 -7.10 -12.02 -7.96
N GLY A 95 -7.69 -11.24 -7.04
CA GLY A 95 -8.55 -10.10 -7.36
C GLY A 95 -7.85 -8.96 -8.11
N VAL A 96 -6.53 -8.81 -7.96
CA VAL A 96 -5.76 -7.75 -8.65
C VAL A 96 -4.96 -8.28 -9.85
N MET A 97 -5.11 -9.56 -10.20
CA MET A 97 -4.39 -10.16 -11.32
C MET A 97 -4.65 -9.51 -12.68
N PRO A 98 -5.89 -9.10 -13.06
CA PRO A 98 -6.11 -8.44 -14.34
C PRO A 98 -5.35 -7.11 -14.45
N TYR A 99 -5.29 -6.35 -13.36
CA TYR A 99 -4.51 -5.11 -13.27
C TYR A 99 -3.03 -5.37 -13.50
N LEU A 100 -2.48 -6.37 -12.80
CA LEU A 100 -1.07 -6.72 -12.89
C LEU A 100 -0.71 -7.27 -14.27
N ALA A 101 -1.55 -8.13 -14.83
CA ALA A 101 -1.36 -8.68 -16.17
C ALA A 101 -1.32 -7.57 -17.22
N ALA A 102 -2.20 -6.56 -17.12
CA ALA A 102 -2.18 -5.43 -18.04
C ALA A 102 -0.86 -4.65 -17.99
N ASN A 103 -0.31 -4.42 -16.79
CA ASN A 103 0.97 -3.73 -16.62
C ASN A 103 2.15 -4.61 -17.10
N LEU A 104 2.18 -5.90 -16.74
CA LEU A 104 3.23 -6.83 -17.14
C LEU A 104 3.29 -7.08 -18.65
N THR A 105 2.13 -7.07 -19.32
CA THR A 105 2.04 -7.19 -20.78
C THR A 105 2.31 -5.88 -21.52
N GLY A 106 2.53 -4.78 -20.79
CA GLY A 106 2.75 -3.44 -21.36
C GLY A 106 1.50 -2.79 -21.95
N SER A 107 0.31 -3.39 -21.74
CA SER A 107 -0.96 -2.80 -22.16
C SER A 107 -1.48 -1.70 -21.22
N SER A 108 -0.84 -1.56 -20.04
CA SER A 108 -1.00 -0.43 -19.13
C SER A 108 0.36 0.01 -18.59
N LYS A 109 0.50 1.31 -18.26
CA LYS A 109 1.69 1.88 -17.59
C LYS A 109 1.41 2.35 -16.16
N SER A 110 0.23 2.06 -15.63
CA SER A 110 -0.24 2.61 -14.36
C SER A 110 0.71 2.39 -13.17
N ILE A 111 1.43 1.26 -13.10
CA ILE A 111 2.42 1.01 -12.04
C ILE A 111 3.63 1.92 -12.20
N GLU A 112 4.14 2.08 -13.43
CA GLU A 112 5.27 2.96 -13.75
C GLU A 112 4.88 4.43 -13.48
N ASP A 113 3.71 4.85 -13.95
CA ASP A 113 3.19 6.20 -13.73
C ASP A 113 3.05 6.50 -12.23
N THR A 114 2.54 5.54 -11.45
CA THR A 114 2.41 5.67 -9.99
C THR A 114 3.77 5.73 -9.30
N ALA A 115 4.74 4.93 -9.75
CA ALA A 115 6.10 5.00 -9.23
C ALA A 115 6.75 6.35 -9.52
N LEU A 116 6.50 6.93 -10.70
CA LEU A 116 7.01 8.25 -11.07
C LEU A 116 6.35 9.38 -10.25
N GLU A 117 5.05 9.30 -9.97
CA GLU A 117 4.41 10.23 -9.03
C GLU A 117 4.96 10.10 -7.61
N CYS A 118 5.30 8.88 -7.17
CA CYS A 118 5.94 8.66 -5.88
C CYS A 118 7.32 9.35 -5.82
N VAL A 119 8.12 9.24 -6.87
CA VAL A 119 9.39 9.97 -6.98
C VAL A 119 9.16 11.48 -6.88
N ARG A 120 8.22 12.03 -7.67
CA ARG A 120 7.87 13.46 -7.62
C ARG A 120 7.39 13.94 -6.26
N PHE A 121 6.72 13.09 -5.49
CA PHE A 121 6.24 13.43 -4.15
C PHE A 121 7.36 13.51 -3.12
N LEU A 122 8.45 12.76 -3.33
CA LEU A 122 9.60 12.70 -2.42
C LEU A 122 10.65 13.79 -2.70
N GLU A 123 10.66 14.34 -3.91
CA GLU A 123 11.50 15.48 -4.34
C GLU A 123 10.92 16.84 -3.92
#